data_AF-A0A355UJL4-F1
#
_entry.id   AF-A0A355UJL4-F1
#
_cell.length_a   1.000
_cell.length_b   1.000
_cell.length_c   1.000
_cell.angle_alpha   90.00
_cell.angle_beta   90.00
_cell.angle_gamma   90.00
#
_symmetry.space_group_name_H-M   'P 1'
#
loop_
_entity.id
_entity.type
_entity.pdbx_description
1 polymer ?
#
loop_
_entity_poly.entity_id
_entity_poly.type
_entity_poly.pdbx_seq_one_letter_code
_entity_poly.pdbx_strand_id
1 'polypeptide(L)'
;MKRFIIIIFALTISFIGFAQQPTYSIEYEYHNVGVFNPEWEIYHSLNPKKFEHITGYYREELAKIIFNAVSSKQVKIYDQRKREISIDTVLNRIIEFEKREFGHTLKKDSVFKFIYPYISTYSFEEFVKYDFKTLSLEKTIKAYCPTLVRYKSFTDTKIDTVRLELFWIFPQDEVEEEDSKKNKEIKDDYFNIPDTVISLQPLKYPVQNPYTTSLFYKAKNKDASIVRADGSKFNAPKEVDDLFILKSTVYIENEETGVEEKKEVTSDIIPEDITHIRLGELWSINRNNLQIKKQVKYIIPLYVYDDKGFRQLGIRIR
;
A
#
# COMPACT_ATOMS: atom_id res chain seq x y z
N MET A 1 -29.99 -25.64 48.00
CA MET A 1 -29.73 -25.42 46.55
C MET A 1 -29.54 -23.94 46.21
N LYS A 2 -28.52 -23.26 46.75
CA LYS A 2 -28.21 -21.84 46.38
C LYS A 2 -26.74 -21.56 46.03
N ARG A 3 -25.83 -22.54 46.22
CA ARG A 3 -24.40 -22.40 45.90
C ARG A 3 -23.99 -22.92 44.51
N PHE A 4 -24.83 -23.74 43.86
CA PHE A 4 -24.54 -24.29 42.53
C PHE A 4 -24.88 -23.34 41.36
N ILE A 5 -25.82 -22.41 41.55
CA ILE A 5 -26.28 -21.49 40.49
C ILE A 5 -25.23 -20.39 40.22
N ILE A 6 -24.46 -20.00 41.25
CA ILE A 6 -23.44 -18.95 41.13
C ILE A 6 -22.21 -19.43 40.33
N ILE A 7 -21.87 -20.72 40.42
CA ILE A 7 -20.73 -21.31 39.70
C ILE A 7 -21.02 -21.41 38.20
N ILE A 8 -22.26 -21.74 37.81
CA ILE A 8 -22.67 -21.79 36.40
C ILE A 8 -22.68 -20.37 35.80
N PHE A 9 -23.15 -19.37 36.55
CA PHE A 9 -23.16 -17.98 36.08
C PHE A 9 -21.74 -17.41 35.91
N ALA A 10 -20.82 -17.74 36.83
CA ALA A 10 -19.41 -17.36 36.70
C ALA A 10 -18.72 -18.06 35.52
N LEU A 11 -19.00 -19.35 35.28
CA LEU A 11 -18.49 -20.08 34.10
C LEU A 11 -19.07 -19.55 32.79
N THR A 12 -20.34 -19.16 32.72
CA THR A 12 -20.92 -18.53 31.53
C THR A 12 -20.35 -17.14 31.27
N ILE A 13 -20.04 -16.36 32.32
CA ILE A 13 -19.39 -15.04 32.15
C ILE A 13 -17.93 -15.20 31.71
N SER A 14 -17.23 -16.25 32.14
CA SER A 14 -15.89 -16.59 31.61
C SER A 14 -15.91 -17.10 30.17
N PHE A 15 -16.97 -17.81 29.74
CA PHE A 15 -17.12 -18.29 28.36
C PHE A 15 -17.66 -17.23 27.39
N ILE A 16 -18.44 -16.25 27.87
CA ILE A 16 -18.89 -15.10 27.07
C ILE A 16 -17.79 -14.03 26.98
N GLY A 17 -16.83 -14.03 27.93
CA GLY A 17 -15.63 -13.19 27.90
C GLY A 17 -14.56 -13.62 26.88
N PHE A 18 -14.64 -14.86 26.37
CA PHE A 18 -14.09 -15.21 25.05
C PHE A 18 -15.06 -14.73 23.96
N ALA A 19 -15.43 -13.45 24.02
CA ALA A 19 -15.89 -12.75 22.85
C ALA A 19 -14.83 -13.03 21.78
N GLN A 20 -15.25 -13.68 20.68
CA GLN A 20 -14.40 -13.92 19.53
C GLN A 20 -13.68 -12.60 19.24
N GLN A 21 -12.40 -12.50 19.61
CA GLN A 21 -11.58 -11.43 19.09
C GLN A 21 -11.71 -11.58 17.58
N PRO A 22 -12.24 -10.56 16.87
CA PRO A 22 -12.39 -10.66 15.44
C PRO A 22 -11.03 -11.06 14.92
N THR A 23 -10.96 -12.21 14.24
CA THR A 23 -9.67 -12.75 13.79
C THR A 23 -9.11 -11.94 12.63
N TYR A 24 -9.87 -10.95 12.18
CA TYR A 24 -9.57 -10.07 11.08
C TYR A 24 -10.09 -8.65 11.32
N SER A 25 -9.50 -7.67 10.64
CA SER A 25 -10.07 -6.35 10.39
C SER A 25 -10.21 -6.10 8.91
N ILE A 26 -11.20 -5.29 8.52
CA ILE A 26 -11.34 -4.75 7.17
C ILE A 26 -11.27 -3.24 7.27
N GLU A 27 -10.33 -2.64 6.56
CA GLU A 27 -10.11 -1.21 6.48
C GLU A 27 -10.47 -0.73 5.06
N TYR A 28 -11.20 0.37 4.97
CA TYR A 28 -11.41 1.06 3.71
C TYR A 28 -10.33 2.13 3.56
N GLU A 29 -9.57 2.06 2.47
CA GLU A 29 -8.43 2.91 2.21
C GLU A 29 -8.51 3.64 0.87
N TYR A 30 -8.05 4.89 0.91
CA TYR A 30 -7.72 5.67 -0.27
C TYR A 30 -6.20 5.66 -0.42
N HIS A 31 -5.73 5.02 -1.49
CA HIS A 31 -4.33 4.72 -1.65
C HIS A 31 -3.79 5.27 -2.96
N ASN A 32 -2.77 6.12 -2.89
CA ASN A 32 -2.16 6.73 -4.06
C ASN A 32 -0.82 6.07 -4.36
N VAL A 33 -0.78 5.29 -5.44
CA VAL A 33 0.45 4.67 -5.90
C VAL A 33 1.11 5.65 -6.87
N GLY A 34 2.10 6.39 -6.37
CA GLY A 34 2.94 7.28 -7.18
C GLY A 34 3.85 6.49 -8.11
N VAL A 35 4.24 7.08 -9.25
CA VAL A 35 4.96 6.36 -10.32
C VAL A 35 6.08 7.20 -10.95
N PHE A 36 6.49 8.29 -10.31
CA PHE A 36 7.71 9.00 -10.65
C PHE A 36 8.25 9.71 -9.41
N ASN A 37 9.48 9.39 -9.02
CA ASN A 37 10.13 9.98 -7.86
C ASN A 37 11.49 10.60 -8.23
N PRO A 38 11.54 11.92 -8.41
CA PRO A 38 12.81 12.59 -8.59
C PRO A 38 13.76 12.49 -7.38
N GLU A 39 13.25 12.32 -6.15
CA GLU A 39 14.08 12.08 -4.97
C GLU A 39 14.73 10.69 -4.97
N TRP A 40 14.15 9.68 -5.64
CA TRP A 40 14.80 8.38 -5.81
C TRP A 40 15.92 8.46 -6.84
N GLU A 41 15.66 9.15 -7.97
CA GLU A 41 16.65 9.45 -9.01
C GLU A 41 17.84 10.27 -8.45
N ILE A 42 17.59 11.18 -7.50
CA ILE A 42 18.63 12.05 -6.91
C ILE A 42 19.31 11.37 -5.71
N TYR A 43 18.55 10.91 -4.72
CA TYR A 43 19.10 10.53 -3.42
C TYR A 43 19.38 9.04 -3.27
N HIS A 44 18.94 8.19 -4.22
CA HIS A 44 19.10 6.73 -4.16
C HIS A 44 18.68 6.16 -2.79
N SER A 45 17.72 6.81 -2.11
CA SER A 45 17.32 6.40 -0.76
C SER A 45 16.54 5.10 -0.83
N LEU A 46 17.00 4.08 -0.11
CA LEU A 46 16.44 2.73 -0.10
C LEU A 46 15.13 2.62 0.72
N ASN A 47 14.77 3.65 1.51
CA ASN A 47 13.66 3.58 2.47
C ASN A 47 12.84 4.88 2.68
N PRO A 48 12.45 5.60 1.63
CA PRO A 48 11.73 6.86 1.82
C PRO A 48 10.27 6.68 2.29
N LYS A 49 9.76 7.61 3.13
CA LYS A 49 8.38 7.59 3.67
C LYS A 49 7.25 7.69 2.64
N LYS A 50 7.57 8.07 1.40
CA LYS A 50 6.59 8.59 0.44
C LYS A 50 6.34 7.72 -0.79
N PHE A 51 7.07 6.63 -0.99
CA PHE A 51 7.16 6.09 -2.36
C PHE A 51 6.75 4.63 -2.47
N GLU A 52 5.79 4.47 -3.36
CA GLU A 52 5.42 3.25 -4.04
C GLU A 52 5.91 3.39 -5.48
N HIS A 53 6.29 2.31 -6.14
CA HIS A 53 6.87 2.42 -7.47
C HIS A 53 6.44 1.26 -8.37
N ILE A 54 5.91 1.62 -9.53
CA ILE A 54 5.79 0.75 -10.70
C ILE A 54 6.86 1.23 -11.68
N THR A 55 7.75 0.36 -12.14
CA THR A 55 8.82 0.78 -13.05
C THR A 55 8.27 1.32 -14.38
N GLY A 56 9.04 2.18 -15.06
CA GLY A 56 8.58 2.99 -16.20
C GLY A 56 7.92 2.19 -17.34
N TYR A 57 8.44 1.00 -17.65
CA TYR A 57 7.83 0.11 -18.65
C TYR A 57 6.42 -0.34 -18.23
N TYR A 58 6.27 -0.89 -17.02
CA TYR A 58 4.99 -1.37 -16.52
C TYR A 58 3.97 -0.24 -16.35
N ARG A 59 4.44 0.96 -16.00
CA ARG A 59 3.61 2.18 -15.93
C ARG A 59 2.96 2.50 -17.27
N GLU A 60 3.78 2.59 -18.32
CA GLU A 60 3.32 2.98 -19.65
C GLU A 60 2.42 1.90 -20.26
N GLU A 61 2.76 0.63 -20.07
CA GLU A 61 1.92 -0.48 -20.52
C GLU A 61 0.58 -0.53 -19.77
N LEU A 62 0.57 -0.32 -18.45
CA LEU A 62 -0.68 -0.23 -17.68
C LEU A 62 -1.58 0.89 -18.19
N ALA A 63 -1.00 2.07 -18.46
CA ALA A 63 -1.75 3.17 -19.06
C ALA A 63 -2.30 2.75 -20.43
N LYS A 64 -1.47 2.23 -21.34
CA LYS A 64 -1.93 1.79 -22.67
C LYS A 64 -3.07 0.79 -22.60
N ILE A 65 -2.99 -0.21 -21.71
CA ILE A 65 -4.07 -1.20 -21.51
C ILE A 65 -5.38 -0.49 -21.13
N ILE A 66 -5.33 0.39 -20.12
CA ILE A 66 -6.51 1.12 -19.65
C ILE A 66 -7.09 2.00 -20.76
N PHE A 67 -6.28 2.84 -21.40
CA PHE A 67 -6.76 3.76 -22.42
C PHE A 67 -7.26 3.06 -23.68
N ASN A 68 -6.67 1.93 -24.07
CA ASN A 68 -7.15 1.13 -25.20
C ASN A 68 -8.54 0.55 -24.90
N ALA A 69 -8.76 0.01 -23.70
CA ALA A 69 -10.07 -0.51 -23.29
C ALA A 69 -11.13 0.60 -23.20
N VAL A 70 -10.76 1.77 -22.68
CA VAL A 70 -11.66 2.93 -22.62
C VAL A 70 -11.99 3.47 -24.03
N SER A 71 -10.99 3.56 -24.91
CA SER A 71 -11.16 4.04 -26.30
C SER A 71 -12.01 3.09 -27.14
N SER A 72 -11.92 1.80 -26.89
CA SER A 72 -12.75 0.76 -27.52
C SER A 72 -14.10 0.56 -26.83
N LYS A 73 -14.43 1.36 -25.79
CA LYS A 73 -15.67 1.29 -25.01
C LYS A 73 -15.92 -0.08 -24.37
N GLN A 74 -14.87 -0.81 -24.03
CA GLN A 74 -14.96 -2.10 -23.31
C GLN A 74 -15.41 -1.91 -21.86
N VAL A 75 -15.12 -0.74 -21.29
CA VAL A 75 -15.47 -0.39 -19.91
C VAL A 75 -16.15 0.97 -19.86
N LYS A 76 -16.98 1.17 -18.82
CA LYS A 76 -17.52 2.48 -18.47
C LYS A 76 -16.53 3.26 -17.63
N ILE A 77 -16.54 4.58 -17.78
CA ILE A 77 -15.69 5.50 -17.03
C ILE A 77 -16.54 6.57 -16.36
N TYR A 78 -16.06 7.06 -15.22
CA TYR A 78 -16.85 7.92 -14.35
C TYR A 78 -16.06 9.15 -13.89
N ASP A 79 -16.77 10.21 -13.53
CA ASP A 79 -16.18 11.35 -12.82
C ASP A 79 -16.05 11.08 -11.31
N GLN A 80 -15.48 12.03 -10.57
CA GLN A 80 -15.34 11.96 -9.11
C GLN A 80 -16.68 11.81 -8.37
N ARG A 81 -17.79 12.24 -8.98
CA ARG A 81 -19.15 12.11 -8.43
C ARG A 81 -19.82 10.80 -8.85
N LYS A 82 -19.06 9.86 -9.42
CA LYS A 82 -19.53 8.56 -9.90
C LYS A 82 -20.58 8.66 -11.01
N ARG A 83 -20.55 9.75 -11.78
CA ARG A 83 -21.40 9.91 -12.97
C ARG A 83 -20.65 9.40 -14.18
N GLU A 84 -21.31 8.58 -15.00
CA GLU A 84 -20.74 8.08 -16.24
C GLU A 84 -20.38 9.26 -17.16
N ILE A 85 -19.18 9.23 -17.75
CA ILE A 85 -18.69 10.26 -18.66
C ILE A 85 -18.20 9.66 -19.96
N SER A 86 -18.14 10.49 -21.01
CA SER A 86 -17.60 10.08 -22.30
C SER A 86 -16.08 10.28 -22.36
N ILE A 87 -15.42 9.54 -23.26
CA ILE A 87 -14.00 9.75 -23.54
C ILE A 87 -13.72 11.14 -24.11
N ASP A 88 -14.64 11.71 -24.88
CA ASP A 88 -14.52 13.08 -25.40
C ASP A 88 -14.45 14.12 -24.27
N THR A 89 -15.22 13.91 -23.20
CA THR A 89 -15.16 14.75 -22.00
C THR A 89 -13.78 14.70 -21.36
N VAL A 90 -13.17 13.51 -21.28
CA VAL A 90 -11.81 13.33 -20.74
C VAL A 90 -10.78 14.03 -21.64
N LEU A 91 -10.85 13.81 -22.96
CA LEU A 91 -9.95 14.43 -23.93
C LEU A 91 -9.97 15.96 -23.85
N ASN A 92 -11.18 16.55 -23.81
CA ASN A 92 -11.33 18.00 -23.70
C ASN A 92 -10.74 18.53 -22.38
N ARG A 93 -10.97 17.84 -21.25
CA ARG A 93 -10.38 18.20 -19.95
C ARG A 93 -8.85 18.19 -19.97
N ILE A 94 -8.24 17.20 -20.63
CA ILE A 94 -6.79 17.13 -20.78
C ILE A 94 -6.27 18.29 -21.65
N ILE A 95 -6.93 18.57 -22.78
CA ILE A 95 -6.54 19.68 -23.68
C ILE A 95 -6.61 21.02 -22.94
N GLU A 96 -7.70 21.26 -22.20
CA GLU A 96 -7.87 22.48 -21.40
C GLU A 96 -6.82 22.59 -20.30
N PHE A 97 -6.51 21.48 -19.62
CA PHE A 97 -5.48 21.43 -18.60
C PHE A 97 -4.09 21.77 -19.16
N GLU A 98 -3.69 21.14 -20.26
CA GLU A 98 -2.38 21.40 -20.89
C GLU A 98 -2.29 22.82 -21.45
N LYS A 99 -3.38 23.36 -21.99
CA LYS A 99 -3.44 24.76 -22.44
C LYS A 99 -3.33 25.74 -21.28
N ARG A 100 -4.04 25.50 -20.18
CA ARG A 100 -4.08 26.39 -19.02
C ARG A 100 -2.77 26.39 -18.25
N GLU A 101 -2.21 25.21 -17.98
CA GLU A 101 -1.04 25.07 -17.11
C GLU A 101 0.28 25.25 -17.84
N PHE A 102 0.33 24.94 -19.15
CA PHE A 102 1.58 24.90 -19.93
C PHE A 102 1.51 25.64 -21.28
N GLY A 103 0.37 26.22 -21.65
CA GLY A 103 0.20 26.91 -22.95
C GLY A 103 0.21 25.96 -24.15
N HIS A 104 0.14 24.64 -23.94
CA HIS A 104 0.20 23.65 -25.00
C HIS A 104 -1.15 23.50 -25.70
N THR A 105 -1.13 23.47 -27.03
CA THR A 105 -2.33 23.19 -27.84
C THR A 105 -2.22 21.79 -28.43
N LEU A 106 -3.09 20.88 -27.97
CA LEU A 106 -3.11 19.49 -28.38
C LEU A 106 -4.28 19.23 -29.34
N LYS A 107 -4.06 18.36 -30.33
CA LYS A 107 -5.12 17.82 -31.18
C LYS A 107 -5.71 16.57 -30.54
N LYS A 108 -7.02 16.36 -30.65
CA LYS A 108 -7.74 15.25 -29.99
C LYS A 108 -7.14 13.87 -30.30
N ASP A 109 -6.73 13.64 -31.54
CA ASP A 109 -6.16 12.39 -32.04
C ASP A 109 -4.78 12.04 -31.45
N SER A 110 -4.06 13.04 -30.91
CA SER A 110 -2.72 12.83 -30.33
C SER A 110 -2.66 12.89 -28.81
N VAL A 111 -3.78 13.24 -28.13
CA VAL A 111 -3.80 13.48 -26.68
C VAL A 111 -3.25 12.30 -25.88
N PHE A 112 -3.77 11.08 -26.07
CA PHE A 112 -3.34 9.93 -25.27
C PHE A 112 -1.88 9.57 -25.48
N LYS A 113 -1.42 9.58 -26.74
CA LYS A 113 0.00 9.36 -27.05
C LYS A 113 0.89 10.41 -26.37
N PHE A 114 0.43 11.65 -26.32
CA PHE A 114 1.13 12.73 -25.64
C PHE A 114 1.18 12.55 -24.12
N ILE A 115 0.07 12.11 -23.49
CA ILE A 115 -0.01 12.03 -22.03
C ILE A 115 0.53 10.76 -21.39
N TYR A 116 0.73 9.65 -22.13
CA TYR A 116 1.21 8.39 -21.55
C TYR A 116 2.42 8.53 -20.61
N PRO A 117 3.49 9.28 -20.97
CA PRO A 117 4.66 9.41 -20.10
C PRO A 117 4.38 10.14 -18.77
N TYR A 118 3.26 10.85 -18.67
CA TYR A 118 2.89 11.71 -17.56
C TYR A 118 1.79 11.09 -16.67
N ILE A 119 1.31 9.87 -16.98
CA ILE A 119 0.42 9.09 -16.10
C ILE A 119 1.26 8.48 -15.00
N SER A 120 1.52 9.30 -13.98
CA SER A 120 2.51 9.02 -12.96
C SER A 120 1.89 8.75 -11.59
N THR A 121 0.58 8.57 -11.49
CA THR A 121 -0.09 8.16 -10.25
C THR A 121 -1.36 7.38 -10.57
N TYR A 122 -1.60 6.31 -9.82
CA TYR A 122 -2.88 5.60 -9.81
C TYR A 122 -3.47 5.69 -8.41
N SER A 123 -4.62 6.33 -8.31
CA SER A 123 -5.38 6.43 -7.05
C SER A 123 -6.31 5.21 -6.96
N PHE A 124 -6.33 4.52 -5.83
CA PHE A 124 -7.15 3.35 -5.57
C PHE A 124 -8.13 3.61 -4.42
N GLU A 125 -9.37 3.18 -4.60
CA GLU A 125 -10.28 2.83 -3.51
C GLU A 125 -10.11 1.32 -3.27
N GLU A 126 -9.65 0.92 -2.09
CA GLU A 126 -9.42 -0.49 -1.79
C GLU A 126 -9.90 -0.88 -0.39
N PHE A 127 -10.30 -2.13 -0.25
CA PHE A 127 -10.49 -2.79 1.03
C PHE A 127 -9.22 -3.55 1.39
N VAL A 128 -8.71 -3.29 2.59
CA VAL A 128 -7.55 -3.99 3.15
C VAL A 128 -8.03 -4.87 4.28
N LYS A 129 -7.87 -6.18 4.14
CA LYS A 129 -8.28 -7.16 5.13
C LYS A 129 -7.05 -7.78 5.78
N TYR A 130 -6.92 -7.59 7.09
CA TYR A 130 -5.85 -8.15 7.89
C TYR A 130 -6.36 -9.38 8.60
N ASP A 131 -5.61 -10.48 8.58
CA ASP A 131 -5.85 -11.63 9.45
C ASP A 131 -4.78 -11.64 10.55
N PHE A 132 -5.21 -11.51 11.79
CA PHE A 132 -4.32 -11.41 12.93
C PHE A 132 -3.73 -12.77 13.33
N LYS A 133 -4.36 -13.89 12.97
CA LYS A 133 -3.88 -15.24 13.29
C LYS A 133 -2.83 -15.72 12.30
N THR A 134 -3.01 -15.42 11.02
CA THR A 134 -2.06 -15.83 9.97
C THR A 134 -1.01 -14.75 9.68
N LEU A 135 -1.26 -13.50 10.07
CA LEU A 135 -0.54 -12.30 9.63
C LEU A 135 -0.64 -12.08 8.10
N SER A 136 -1.68 -12.62 7.45
CA SER A 136 -1.92 -12.35 6.04
C SER A 136 -2.64 -11.02 5.84
N LEU A 137 -2.35 -10.36 4.73
CA LEU A 137 -3.02 -9.15 4.29
C LEU A 137 -3.57 -9.36 2.88
N GLU A 138 -4.86 -9.10 2.70
CA GLU A 138 -5.56 -9.19 1.42
C GLU A 138 -6.01 -7.80 1.00
N LYS A 139 -5.83 -7.44 -0.28
CA LYS A 139 -6.32 -6.19 -0.85
C LYS A 139 -7.31 -6.45 -1.97
N THR A 140 -8.45 -5.76 -1.92
CA THR A 140 -9.48 -5.80 -2.95
C THR A 140 -9.69 -4.41 -3.51
N ILE A 141 -9.45 -4.22 -4.81
CA ILE A 141 -9.63 -2.93 -5.47
C ILE A 141 -11.11 -2.75 -5.81
N LYS A 142 -11.70 -1.70 -5.28
CA LYS A 142 -13.08 -1.29 -5.54
C LYS A 142 -13.17 -0.34 -6.72
N ALA A 143 -12.22 0.58 -6.83
CA ALA A 143 -12.15 1.53 -7.92
C ALA A 143 -10.72 2.05 -8.07
N TYR A 144 -10.39 2.57 -9.25
CA TYR A 144 -9.13 3.25 -9.44
C TYR A 144 -9.20 4.36 -10.49
N CYS A 145 -8.28 5.31 -10.39
CA CYS A 145 -8.21 6.50 -11.23
C CYS A 145 -6.77 6.76 -11.69
N PRO A 146 -6.46 6.65 -12.99
CA PRO A 146 -5.20 7.17 -13.52
C PRO A 146 -5.17 8.70 -13.40
N THR A 147 -4.06 9.21 -12.90
CA THR A 147 -3.84 10.63 -12.66
C THR A 147 -2.63 11.11 -13.45
N LEU A 148 -2.85 12.18 -14.20
CA LEU A 148 -1.79 12.94 -14.87
C LEU A 148 -1.07 13.78 -13.82
N VAL A 149 0.26 13.66 -13.75
CA VAL A 149 1.10 14.50 -12.87
C VAL A 149 2.15 15.20 -13.73
N ARG A 150 2.18 16.53 -13.63
CA ARG A 150 3.07 17.38 -14.41
C ARG A 150 3.85 18.30 -13.48
N TYR A 151 5.15 18.42 -13.73
CA TYR A 151 6.04 19.28 -12.96
C TYR A 151 6.08 20.66 -13.60
N LYS A 152 5.84 21.70 -12.79
CA LYS A 152 6.01 23.10 -13.20
C LYS A 152 7.45 23.55 -13.01
N SER A 153 8.03 23.16 -11.88
CA SER A 153 9.43 23.38 -11.56
C SER A 153 9.94 22.23 -10.69
N PHE A 154 11.22 21.95 -10.85
CA PHE A 154 11.87 20.86 -10.15
C PHE A 154 13.23 21.34 -9.64
N THR A 155 13.34 21.52 -8.32
CA THR A 155 14.60 21.85 -7.64
C THR A 155 14.79 20.95 -6.42
N ASP A 156 16.03 20.86 -5.92
CA ASP A 156 16.39 20.05 -4.74
C ASP A 156 15.60 20.42 -3.48
N THR A 157 14.99 21.60 -3.42
CA THR A 157 14.26 22.12 -2.26
C THR A 157 12.76 22.28 -2.48
N LYS A 158 12.28 22.22 -3.73
CA LYS A 158 10.87 22.44 -4.05
C LYS A 158 10.46 21.65 -5.29
N ILE A 159 9.45 20.81 -5.10
CA ILE A 159 8.77 20.09 -6.18
C ILE A 159 7.40 20.74 -6.38
N ASP A 160 7.25 21.51 -7.45
CA ASP A 160 5.95 22.11 -7.81
C ASP A 160 5.28 21.26 -8.89
N THR A 161 4.11 20.71 -8.57
CA THR A 161 3.37 19.81 -9.46
C THR A 161 1.92 20.21 -9.58
N VAL A 162 1.36 20.01 -10.78
CA VAL A 162 -0.07 20.06 -11.04
C VAL A 162 -0.57 18.68 -11.41
N ARG A 163 -1.79 18.38 -10.98
CA ARG A 163 -2.40 17.06 -11.10
C ARG A 163 -3.76 17.15 -11.78
N LEU A 164 -4.09 16.14 -12.58
CA LEU A 164 -5.41 15.97 -13.16
C LEU A 164 -5.83 14.51 -13.06
N GLU A 165 -6.82 14.23 -12.22
CA GLU A 165 -7.53 12.96 -12.24
C GLU A 165 -8.33 12.83 -13.54
N LEU A 166 -8.09 11.75 -14.27
CA LEU A 166 -8.66 11.61 -15.60
C LEU A 166 -10.09 11.09 -15.52
N PHE A 167 -10.27 9.89 -14.98
CA PHE A 167 -11.56 9.23 -14.83
C PHE A 167 -11.44 8.05 -13.87
N TRP A 168 -12.54 7.69 -13.23
CA TRP A 168 -12.65 6.53 -12.35
C TRP A 168 -13.13 5.31 -13.13
N ILE A 169 -12.52 4.16 -12.83
CA ILE A 169 -12.97 2.83 -13.27
C ILE A 169 -13.41 2.07 -12.03
N PHE A 170 -14.62 1.49 -12.11
CA PHE A 170 -15.13 0.53 -11.16
C PHE A 170 -15.02 -0.84 -11.83
N PRO A 171 -13.95 -1.62 -11.59
CA PRO A 171 -13.86 -2.97 -12.11
C PRO A 171 -15.12 -3.72 -11.64
N GLN A 172 -15.94 -4.18 -12.57
CA GLN A 172 -17.22 -4.81 -12.25
C GLN A 172 -16.96 -6.06 -11.42
N ASP A 173 -17.39 -6.04 -10.16
CA ASP A 173 -17.68 -7.26 -9.42
C ASP A 173 -19.01 -7.78 -10.01
N GLU A 174 -18.98 -8.96 -10.63
CA GLU A 174 -20.16 -9.62 -11.24
C GLU A 174 -20.67 -8.95 -12.53
N VAL A 175 -20.23 -9.50 -13.66
CA VAL A 175 -21.12 -9.59 -14.83
C VAL A 175 -22.35 -10.36 -14.34
N GLU A 176 -23.51 -9.70 -14.27
CA GLU A 176 -24.79 -10.38 -14.10
C GLU A 176 -24.79 -11.64 -14.99
N GLU A 177 -24.91 -12.81 -14.37
CA GLU A 177 -24.76 -14.12 -15.00
C GLU A 177 -25.74 -14.38 -16.17
N GLU A 178 -26.62 -13.45 -16.51
CA GLU A 178 -27.71 -13.64 -17.46
C GLU A 178 -27.27 -13.70 -18.93
N ASP A 179 -26.12 -13.13 -19.31
CA ASP A 179 -25.60 -13.20 -20.70
C ASP A 179 -24.51 -14.25 -20.94
N SER A 180 -24.11 -14.98 -19.89
CA SER A 180 -23.00 -15.95 -19.92
C SER A 180 -23.30 -17.27 -20.68
N LYS A 181 -24.49 -17.43 -21.26
CA LYS A 181 -24.86 -18.61 -22.05
C LYS A 181 -24.62 -18.50 -23.56
N LYS A 182 -24.02 -17.41 -24.08
CA LYS A 182 -23.83 -17.29 -25.54
C LYS A 182 -22.50 -16.82 -26.09
N ASN A 183 -21.47 -16.54 -25.30
CA ASN A 183 -20.19 -16.11 -25.87
C ASN A 183 -19.00 -16.92 -25.34
N LYS A 184 -18.19 -17.37 -26.32
CA LYS A 184 -16.92 -18.11 -26.25
C LYS A 184 -16.12 -17.84 -24.98
N GLU A 185 -15.45 -18.89 -24.49
CA GLU A 185 -14.32 -18.79 -23.55
C GLU A 185 -13.44 -17.58 -23.90
N ILE A 186 -13.67 -16.46 -23.23
CA ILE A 186 -12.76 -15.33 -23.29
C ILE A 186 -11.58 -15.78 -22.46
N LYS A 187 -10.53 -16.25 -23.14
CA LYS A 187 -9.27 -16.60 -22.48
C LYS A 187 -8.81 -15.36 -21.72
N ASP A 188 -8.72 -15.48 -20.40
CA ASP A 188 -8.24 -14.40 -19.57
C ASP A 188 -6.82 -13.97 -20.03
N ASP A 189 -6.71 -12.73 -20.50
CA ASP A 189 -5.45 -12.13 -20.93
C ASP A 189 -4.98 -11.15 -19.85
N TYR A 190 -4.02 -11.61 -19.04
CA TYR A 190 -3.48 -10.87 -17.91
C TYR A 190 -2.13 -10.24 -18.25
N PHE A 191 -2.00 -8.96 -17.96
CA PHE A 191 -0.69 -8.29 -17.87
C PHE A 191 -0.23 -8.29 -16.42
N ASN A 192 0.93 -8.89 -16.17
CA ASN A 192 1.51 -9.00 -14.83
C ASN A 192 2.58 -7.94 -14.62
N ILE A 193 2.51 -7.26 -13.48
CA ILE A 193 3.52 -6.34 -12.97
C ILE A 193 4.22 -7.07 -11.81
N PRO A 194 5.51 -7.44 -11.96
CA PRO A 194 6.23 -8.22 -10.97
C PRO A 194 6.44 -7.42 -9.68
N ASP A 195 6.92 -8.15 -8.66
CA ASP A 195 7.15 -7.86 -7.22
C ASP A 195 7.91 -6.58 -6.85
N THR A 196 8.06 -5.65 -7.79
CA THR A 196 8.68 -4.35 -7.65
C THR A 196 7.77 -3.30 -7.00
N VAL A 197 6.47 -3.58 -6.82
CA VAL A 197 5.57 -2.64 -6.14
C VAL A 197 5.75 -2.76 -4.64
N ILE A 198 6.53 -1.83 -4.11
CA ILE A 198 6.70 -1.63 -2.68
C ILE A 198 5.65 -0.63 -2.22
N SER A 199 4.51 -1.08 -1.71
CA SER A 199 3.48 -0.17 -1.18
C SER A 199 3.68 0.09 0.31
N LEU A 200 3.32 1.28 0.77
CA LEU A 200 3.32 1.66 2.17
C LEU A 200 1.89 1.67 2.71
N GLN A 201 1.58 0.76 3.60
CA GLN A 201 0.27 0.67 4.24
C GLN A 201 0.35 1.21 5.67
N PRO A 202 -0.38 2.29 6.01
CA PRO A 202 -0.53 2.70 7.40
C PRO A 202 -1.40 1.71 8.16
N LEU A 203 -1.08 1.48 9.42
CA LEU A 203 -1.92 0.70 10.33
C LEU A 203 -2.82 1.67 11.11
N LYS A 204 -4.14 1.57 10.94
CA LYS A 204 -5.05 2.39 11.75
C LYS A 204 -5.04 1.88 13.18
N TYR A 205 -4.86 2.79 14.15
CA TYR A 205 -4.84 2.52 15.59
C TYR A 205 -3.69 1.60 16.08
N PRO A 206 -2.41 1.99 15.92
CA PRO A 206 -1.26 1.14 16.30
C PRO A 206 -1.27 0.70 17.77
N VAL A 207 -1.83 1.52 18.67
CA VAL A 207 -1.96 1.24 20.10
C VAL A 207 -2.93 0.09 20.42
N GLN A 208 -3.87 -0.20 19.53
CA GLN A 208 -4.89 -1.22 19.73
C GLN A 208 -4.86 -2.29 18.62
N ASN A 209 -3.83 -2.28 17.77
CA ASN A 209 -3.83 -3.10 16.58
C ASN A 209 -3.47 -4.57 16.93
N PRO A 210 -4.43 -5.52 16.86
CA PRO A 210 -4.15 -6.91 17.21
C PRO A 210 -3.14 -7.56 16.25
N TYR A 211 -2.99 -7.00 15.05
CA TYR A 211 -2.04 -7.44 14.04
C TYR A 211 -0.59 -7.29 14.52
N THR A 212 -0.23 -6.13 15.08
CA THR A 212 1.15 -5.87 15.55
C THR A 212 1.44 -6.68 16.80
N THR A 213 0.50 -6.82 17.73
CA THR A 213 0.67 -7.71 18.88
C THR A 213 0.92 -9.16 18.46
N SER A 214 0.13 -9.66 17.50
CA SER A 214 0.30 -11.02 16.96
C SER A 214 1.64 -11.21 16.26
N LEU A 215 2.12 -10.20 15.53
CA LEU A 215 3.45 -10.18 14.92
C LEU A 215 4.54 -10.40 15.97
N PHE A 216 4.53 -9.62 17.06
CA PHE A 216 5.53 -9.74 18.13
C PHE A 216 5.45 -11.11 18.81
N TYR A 217 4.24 -11.59 19.07
CA TYR A 217 4.03 -12.92 19.65
C TYR A 217 4.60 -14.03 18.75
N LYS A 218 4.30 -13.99 17.44
CA LYS A 218 4.80 -14.97 16.47
C LYS A 218 6.31 -14.88 16.28
N ALA A 219 6.88 -13.68 16.27
CA ALA A 219 8.32 -13.48 16.21
C ALA A 219 9.02 -14.11 17.42
N LYS A 220 8.54 -13.82 18.65
CA LYS A 220 9.06 -14.42 19.89
C LYS A 220 8.90 -15.95 19.93
N ASN A 221 7.82 -16.47 19.35
CA ASN A 221 7.55 -17.90 19.25
C ASN A 221 8.17 -18.59 18.04
N LYS A 222 8.93 -17.87 17.20
CA LYS A 222 9.67 -18.42 16.05
C LYS A 222 8.74 -19.07 15.01
N ASP A 223 7.60 -18.45 14.77
CA ASP A 223 6.67 -18.87 13.73
C ASP A 223 7.37 -18.89 12.36
N ALA A 224 7.13 -19.92 11.55
CA ALA A 224 7.78 -20.11 10.25
C ALA A 224 7.43 -19.03 9.22
N SER A 225 6.36 -18.26 9.46
CA SER A 225 6.03 -17.09 8.63
C SER A 225 6.98 -15.91 8.82
N ILE A 226 7.75 -15.87 9.93
CA ILE A 226 8.70 -14.79 10.24
C ILE A 226 10.11 -15.19 9.78
N VAL A 227 10.65 -14.40 8.86
CA VAL A 227 12.00 -14.58 8.30
C VAL A 227 12.78 -13.26 8.36
N ARG A 228 14.07 -13.30 8.07
CA ARG A 228 14.91 -12.10 7.96
C ARG A 228 14.43 -11.23 6.81
N ALA A 229 14.77 -9.94 6.83
CA ALA A 229 14.38 -8.99 5.78
C ALA A 229 14.74 -9.45 4.35
N ASP A 230 15.87 -10.15 4.19
CA ASP A 230 16.32 -10.75 2.92
C ASP A 230 15.57 -12.04 2.53
N GLY A 231 14.66 -12.52 3.37
CA GLY A 231 13.89 -13.74 3.18
C GLY A 231 14.54 -15.01 3.73
N SER A 232 15.76 -14.96 4.26
CA SER A 232 16.45 -16.09 4.87
C SER A 232 15.94 -16.38 6.30
N LYS A 233 16.17 -17.59 6.82
CA LYS A 233 15.78 -17.94 8.19
C LYS A 233 16.76 -17.32 9.21
N PHE A 234 16.26 -17.06 10.41
CA PHE A 234 17.12 -16.75 11.56
C PHE A 234 17.92 -17.98 11.97
N ASN A 235 19.19 -17.78 12.31
CA ASN A 235 20.08 -18.87 12.74
C ASN A 235 19.91 -19.18 14.23
N ALA A 236 19.55 -18.16 15.03
CA ALA A 236 19.37 -18.31 16.46
C ALA A 236 18.19 -17.46 16.97
N PRO A 237 17.45 -17.93 17.99
CA PRO A 237 16.38 -17.17 18.65
C PRO A 237 16.77 -15.76 19.08
N LYS A 238 17.99 -15.61 19.62
CA LYS A 238 18.52 -14.34 20.11
C LYS A 238 18.60 -13.28 19.02
N GLU A 239 18.83 -13.68 17.77
CA GLU A 239 18.86 -12.75 16.64
C GLU A 239 17.51 -12.05 16.43
N VAL A 240 16.39 -12.69 16.80
CA VAL A 240 15.06 -12.10 16.71
C VAL A 240 14.83 -11.14 17.87
N ASP A 241 15.20 -11.53 19.10
CA ASP A 241 15.05 -10.69 20.29
C ASP A 241 15.84 -9.38 20.17
N ASP A 242 17.07 -9.47 19.66
CA ASP A 242 17.96 -8.31 19.46
C ASP A 242 17.38 -7.28 18.44
N LEU A 243 16.46 -7.69 17.56
CA LEU A 243 15.79 -6.76 16.61
C LEU A 243 14.78 -5.83 17.28
N PHE A 244 14.26 -6.22 18.45
CA PHE A 244 13.28 -5.45 19.19
C PHE A 244 13.93 -4.50 20.20
N ILE A 245 15.22 -4.18 20.05
CA ILE A 245 15.96 -3.28 20.94
C ILE A 245 16.53 -2.11 20.12
N LEU A 246 16.17 -0.89 20.51
CA LEU A 246 16.77 0.34 20.02
C LEU A 246 17.98 0.71 20.88
N LYS A 247 19.12 0.93 20.23
CA LYS A 247 20.36 1.40 20.85
C LYS A 247 20.58 2.86 20.48
N SER A 248 20.67 3.71 21.49
CA SER A 248 20.88 5.15 21.34
C SER A 248 22.13 5.55 22.11
N THR A 249 22.94 6.42 21.52
CA THR A 249 24.07 7.04 22.23
C THR A 249 23.59 8.33 22.86
N VAL A 250 23.84 8.49 24.16
CA VAL A 250 23.67 9.75 24.88
C VAL A 250 25.01 10.18 25.46
N TYR A 251 25.24 11.49 25.50
CA TYR A 251 26.38 12.07 26.20
C TYR A 251 25.89 12.49 27.59
N ILE A 252 26.57 11.99 28.63
CA ILE A 252 26.23 12.28 30.02
C ILE A 252 27.48 12.86 30.66
N GLU A 253 27.35 13.99 31.33
CA GLU A 253 28.45 14.57 32.09
C GLU A 253 28.75 13.71 33.32
N ASN A 254 29.99 13.26 33.46
CA ASN A 254 30.44 12.52 34.63
C ASN A 254 30.57 13.49 35.82
N GLU A 255 29.72 13.30 36.83
CA GLU A 255 29.65 14.17 38.02
C GLU A 255 30.98 14.25 38.82
N GLU A 256 31.87 13.26 38.70
CA GLU A 256 33.16 13.23 39.41
C GLU A 256 34.29 13.93 38.64
N THR A 257 34.23 13.97 37.31
CA THR A 257 35.32 14.49 36.46
C THR A 257 34.94 15.72 35.65
N GLY A 258 33.65 16.05 35.53
CA GLY A 258 33.13 17.15 34.70
C GLY A 258 33.32 16.94 33.20
N VAL A 259 33.61 15.70 32.77
CA VAL A 259 33.85 15.36 31.36
C VAL A 259 32.61 14.67 30.80
N GLU A 260 32.22 15.03 29.57
CA GLU A 260 31.17 14.33 28.84
C GLU A 260 31.61 12.90 28.49
N GLU A 261 30.88 11.92 29.02
CA GLU A 261 31.05 10.51 28.70
C GLU A 261 29.98 10.04 27.70
N LYS A 262 30.43 9.24 26.73
CA LYS A 262 29.56 8.61 25.75
C LYS A 262 28.97 7.33 26.34
N LYS A 263 27.66 7.29 26.59
CA LYS A 263 26.94 6.13 27.12
C LYS A 263 25.95 5.57 26.09
N GLU A 264 25.90 4.25 25.96
CA GLU A 264 24.86 3.56 25.18
C GLU A 264 23.66 3.28 26.10
N VAL A 265 22.49 3.73 25.69
CA VAL A 265 21.19 3.44 26.33
C VAL A 265 20.40 2.56 25.38
N THR A 266 19.69 1.60 25.94
CA THR A 266 18.85 0.66 25.20
C THR A 266 17.39 0.84 25.59
N SER A 267 16.49 0.82 24.62
CA SER A 267 15.04 0.85 24.82
C SER A 267 14.36 -0.23 23.99
N ASP A 268 13.35 -0.89 24.56
CA ASP A 268 12.60 -1.91 23.83
C ASP A 268 11.67 -1.27 22.79
N ILE A 269 11.58 -1.90 21.61
CA ILE A 269 10.54 -1.63 20.61
C ILE A 269 9.30 -2.38 21.07
N ILE A 270 8.16 -1.69 21.12
CA ILE A 270 6.86 -2.25 21.49
C ILE A 270 5.93 -2.31 20.26
N PRO A 271 4.86 -3.14 20.27
CA PRO A 271 3.93 -3.25 19.14
C PRO A 271 3.39 -1.91 18.64
N GLU A 272 3.22 -0.95 19.55
CA GLU A 272 2.69 0.39 19.29
C GLU A 272 3.65 1.27 18.48
N ASP A 273 4.94 0.94 18.46
CA ASP A 273 5.94 1.64 17.66
C ASP A 273 5.81 1.30 16.16
N ILE A 274 5.19 0.15 15.83
CA ILE A 274 4.92 -0.25 14.45
C ILE A 274 3.67 0.49 13.96
N THR A 275 3.89 1.56 13.21
CA THR A 275 2.82 2.42 12.68
C THR A 275 2.47 2.13 11.23
N HIS A 276 3.39 1.51 10.50
CA HIS A 276 3.24 1.23 9.07
C HIS A 276 3.79 -0.15 8.74
N ILE A 277 3.32 -0.70 7.63
CA ILE A 277 3.89 -1.89 7.03
C ILE A 277 4.21 -1.61 5.57
N ARG A 278 5.30 -2.19 5.10
CA ARG A 278 5.68 -2.18 3.70
C ARG A 278 5.33 -3.50 3.07
N LEU A 279 4.66 -3.46 1.93
CA LEU A 279 4.18 -4.63 1.23
C LEU A 279 5.00 -4.82 -0.04
N GLY A 280 5.47 -6.04 -0.27
CA GLY A 280 5.88 -6.46 -1.61
C GLY A 280 4.66 -7.04 -2.33
N GLU A 281 4.22 -6.40 -3.39
CA GLU A 281 3.00 -6.77 -4.10
C GLU A 281 3.30 -7.20 -5.55
N LEU A 282 2.61 -8.25 -6.00
CA LEU A 282 2.49 -8.59 -7.41
C LEU A 282 1.13 -8.13 -7.90
N TRP A 283 1.09 -7.41 -9.03
CA TRP A 283 -0.16 -6.96 -9.60
C TRP A 283 -0.44 -7.67 -10.92
N SER A 284 -1.72 -7.89 -11.22
CA SER A 284 -2.16 -8.36 -12.53
C SER A 284 -3.39 -7.59 -12.97
N ILE A 285 -3.41 -7.11 -14.20
CA ILE A 285 -4.60 -6.49 -14.80
C ILE A 285 -5.13 -7.37 -15.92
N ASN A 286 -6.42 -7.69 -15.87
CA ASN A 286 -7.11 -8.36 -16.96
C ASN A 286 -7.37 -7.33 -18.08
N ARG A 287 -6.87 -7.59 -19.28
CA ARG A 287 -6.96 -6.65 -20.41
C ARG A 287 -8.38 -6.47 -20.94
N ASN A 288 -9.29 -7.40 -20.64
CA ASN A 288 -10.65 -7.39 -21.17
C ASN A 288 -11.61 -6.56 -20.31
N ASN A 289 -11.55 -6.71 -18.98
CA ASN A 289 -12.46 -6.05 -18.05
C ASN A 289 -11.76 -5.03 -17.12
N LEU A 290 -10.44 -4.87 -17.28
CA LEU A 290 -9.59 -4.02 -16.45
C LEU A 290 -9.62 -4.32 -14.95
N GLN A 291 -10.01 -5.53 -14.55
CA GLN A 291 -9.90 -5.95 -13.17
C GLN A 291 -8.42 -6.04 -12.79
N ILE A 292 -8.04 -5.26 -11.77
CA ILE A 292 -6.70 -5.31 -11.18
C ILE A 292 -6.77 -6.20 -9.94
N LYS A 293 -5.84 -7.15 -9.82
CA LYS A 293 -5.64 -7.98 -8.63
C LYS A 293 -4.28 -7.62 -8.02
N LYS A 294 -4.25 -7.40 -6.70
CA LYS A 294 -3.03 -7.18 -5.93
C LYS A 294 -2.79 -8.39 -5.02
N GLN A 295 -1.66 -9.07 -5.20
CA GLN A 295 -1.24 -10.17 -4.34
C GLN A 295 -0.07 -9.73 -3.46
N VAL A 296 -0.30 -9.72 -2.15
CA VAL A 296 0.77 -9.48 -1.17
C VAL A 296 1.66 -10.72 -1.09
N LYS A 297 2.96 -10.53 -1.31
CA LYS A 297 3.99 -11.57 -1.25
C LYS A 297 4.79 -11.56 0.03
N TYR A 298 4.91 -10.39 0.65
CA TYR A 298 5.54 -10.24 1.94
C TYR A 298 5.23 -8.89 2.57
N ILE A 299 5.48 -8.81 3.88
CA ILE A 299 5.22 -7.64 4.71
C ILE A 299 6.46 -7.34 5.54
N ILE A 300 6.88 -6.08 5.60
CA ILE A 300 8.00 -5.59 6.42
C ILE A 300 7.45 -4.55 7.40
N PRO A 301 7.47 -4.82 8.71
CA PRO A 301 7.05 -3.87 9.73
C PRO A 301 7.97 -2.64 9.80
N LEU A 302 7.37 -1.46 9.91
CA LEU A 302 8.04 -0.18 9.94
C LEU A 302 7.66 0.60 11.19
N TYR A 303 8.68 1.14 11.86
CA TYR A 303 8.52 2.12 12.93
C TYR A 303 9.09 3.47 12.53
N VAL A 304 8.57 4.53 13.14
CA VAL A 304 9.03 5.90 12.88
C VAL A 304 10.37 6.08 13.58
N TYR A 305 11.42 6.37 12.81
CA TYR A 305 12.76 6.61 13.35
C TYR A 305 13.00 8.11 13.60
N ASP A 306 12.51 8.96 12.70
CA ASP A 306 12.55 10.43 12.78
C ASP A 306 11.42 11.04 11.92
N ASP A 307 11.35 12.37 11.85
CA ASP A 307 10.40 13.08 10.99
C ASP A 307 10.59 12.77 9.48
N LYS A 308 11.74 12.22 9.09
CA LYS A 308 12.17 12.07 7.68
C LYS A 308 12.06 10.64 7.12
N GLY A 309 12.01 9.61 7.96
CA GLY A 309 12.17 8.20 7.54
C GLY A 309 11.43 7.16 8.40
N PHE A 310 11.25 5.98 7.81
CA PHE A 310 10.91 4.76 8.55
C PHE A 310 12.17 3.92 8.74
N ARG A 311 12.25 3.20 9.86
CA ARG A 311 13.21 2.10 10.02
C ARG A 311 12.48 0.77 9.99
N GLN A 312 13.11 -0.21 9.36
CA GLN A 312 12.60 -1.56 9.28
C GLN A 312 12.98 -2.31 10.55
N LEU A 313 12.05 -3.10 11.09
CA LEU A 313 12.29 -3.98 12.22
C LEU A 313 13.29 -5.13 11.89
N GLY A 314 13.65 -5.32 10.62
CA GLY A 314 14.60 -6.36 10.18
C GLY A 314 13.97 -7.74 9.98
N ILE A 315 12.65 -7.84 10.15
CA ILE A 315 11.86 -9.04 9.86
C ILE A 315 11.01 -8.86 8.59
N ARG A 316 10.72 -9.98 7.94
CA ARG A 316 9.79 -10.11 6.82
C ARG A 316 8.78 -11.20 7.15
N ILE A 317 7.50 -10.92 6.92
CA ILE A 317 6.40 -11.88 7.01
C ILE A 317 6.11 -12.40 5.60
N ARG A 318 5.89 -13.71 5.44
CA ARG A 318 5.54 -14.35 4.16
C ARG A 318 4.06 -14.56 3.98
#